data_AF-A0A7V0YIH9-F1
#
_entry.id   AF-A0A7V0YIH9-F1
#
_cell.length_a   1.000
_cell.length_b   1.000
_cell.length_c   1.000
_cell.angle_alpha   90.00
_cell.angle_beta   90.00
_cell.angle_gamma   90.00
#
_symmetry.space_group_name_H-M   'P 1'
#
loop_
_entity.id
_entity.type
_entity.pdbx_description
1 polymer ?
#
loop_
_entity_poly.entity_id
_entity_poly.type
_entity_poly.pdbx_seq_one_letter_code
_entity_poly.pdbx_strand_id
1 'polypeptide(L)'
;MAKTVSYKIKKINSSSERLLKEQSIVLNTITAKELQTSCSIFVGDVSKVLKLIPDETVDCVITSPPYWQQRDYKHPNQIGQEKTYKEYIQNLVDIFNEVKRTLKPYGTFFLNVGYKYQEKELLLIPELLSLELQKNGWALINKIIWFKPNAMPSSFEKRLTNVYEPIFLFVKRDSKHKYYFKLDDIRLQSNNQEDSKDIKEFIGYSVENSLSKNKKLTGYIKSIHKDSSEAFFAEIFWNDGNSSFELINSFDNESKLEVNLICPECNRKFQNEFELEDHRDCNEFPIPLLPESSNKLKLEVVHQPSLFEIEEKVKQNNYNGKFKVSPENRGASPGARKSLFGEYFVVQRRYKIYQNLIADYLRYWKNKKGITIKELDKILGYKDTASHWFRKDTGHWGKGGSIPSPEDWYKLKEILNFDNRYDRWITETHLVLQTVKAHPKGKNPGDVWTIKLQPFTEAHFAVFPEELVRKCILAGCPEKGIVLDPFAGSGTTGKVAEDLGRSSILIELVPEFINIIKKRVKNIEQIIYVK
;
A
#
# COMPACT_ATOMS: atom_id res chain seq x y z
N MET A 1 -20.30 -38.61 -2.20
CA MET A 1 -19.43 -39.32 -3.15
C MET A 1 -19.34 -38.50 -4.42
N ALA A 2 -18.32 -37.65 -4.54
CA ALA A 2 -18.08 -36.85 -5.74
C ALA A 2 -17.38 -37.73 -6.79
N LYS A 3 -18.00 -37.90 -7.96
CA LYS A 3 -17.42 -38.65 -9.09
C LYS A 3 -16.37 -37.77 -9.78
N THR A 4 -15.11 -38.11 -9.61
CA THR A 4 -13.99 -37.59 -10.39
C THR A 4 -14.12 -38.10 -11.82
N VAL A 5 -14.38 -37.22 -12.79
CA VAL A 5 -14.37 -37.58 -14.21
C VAL A 5 -12.98 -37.30 -14.77
N SER A 6 -12.24 -38.36 -15.09
CA SER A 6 -10.95 -38.28 -15.80
C SER A 6 -11.18 -38.28 -17.31
N TYR A 7 -10.68 -37.29 -18.04
CA TYR A 7 -10.66 -37.30 -19.51
C TYR A 7 -9.25 -37.56 -20.04
N LYS A 8 -9.16 -38.48 -21.01
CA LYS A 8 -7.91 -38.87 -21.70
C LYS A 8 -7.48 -37.79 -22.69
N ILE A 9 -6.23 -37.35 -22.56
CA ILE A 9 -5.55 -36.40 -23.45
C ILE A 9 -5.05 -37.13 -24.70
N LYS A 10 -5.47 -36.70 -25.90
CA LYS A 10 -4.79 -37.04 -27.16
C LYS A 10 -3.65 -36.04 -27.37
N LYS A 11 -2.40 -36.52 -27.28
CA LYS A 11 -1.21 -35.76 -27.70
C LYS A 11 -1.19 -35.65 -29.21
N ILE A 12 -1.08 -34.43 -29.73
CA ILE A 12 -0.57 -34.17 -31.08
C ILE A 12 0.83 -33.59 -30.88
N ASN A 13 1.84 -34.27 -31.43
CA ASN A 13 3.23 -33.84 -31.36
C ASN A 13 3.56 -32.96 -32.56
N SER A 14 4.14 -31.78 -32.33
CA SER A 14 5.22 -31.27 -33.18
C SER A 14 6.07 -30.26 -32.40
N SER A 15 7.35 -30.24 -32.77
CA SER A 15 8.51 -29.78 -32.01
C SER A 15 8.87 -28.30 -32.22
N SER A 16 9.57 -27.76 -31.20
CA SER A 16 10.54 -26.65 -31.24
C SER A 16 10.05 -25.26 -31.65
N GLU A 17 9.26 -24.66 -30.78
CA GLU A 17 9.19 -23.24 -30.37
C GLU A 17 8.49 -23.29 -29.00
N ARG A 18 8.65 -22.30 -28.10
CA ARG A 18 7.93 -22.28 -26.80
C ARG A 18 6.43 -22.44 -27.09
N LEU A 19 5.89 -23.65 -26.90
CA LEU A 19 4.52 -24.01 -27.28
C LEU A 19 3.53 -23.20 -26.42
N LEU A 20 3.09 -22.06 -26.93
CA LEU A 20 1.86 -21.40 -26.48
C LEU A 20 0.76 -22.46 -26.53
N LYS A 21 0.22 -22.84 -25.37
CA LYS A 21 -0.93 -23.73 -25.31
C LYS A 21 -2.17 -22.92 -25.69
N GLU A 22 -2.46 -22.82 -26.99
CA GLU A 22 -3.77 -22.34 -27.45
C GLU A 22 -4.79 -23.45 -27.16
N GLN A 23 -5.64 -23.24 -26.15
CA GLN A 23 -6.63 -24.23 -25.74
C GLN A 23 -8.04 -23.64 -25.84
N SER A 24 -8.89 -24.26 -26.65
CA SER A 24 -10.34 -24.08 -26.60
C SER A 24 -10.88 -24.99 -25.50
N ILE A 25 -10.90 -24.53 -24.25
CA ILE A 25 -11.40 -25.33 -23.13
C ILE A 25 -12.77 -24.80 -22.70
N VAL A 26 -13.74 -25.69 -22.55
CA VAL A 26 -14.92 -25.42 -21.73
C VAL A 26 -14.49 -25.59 -20.28
N LEU A 27 -13.90 -24.55 -19.69
CA LEU A 27 -13.52 -24.53 -18.29
C LEU A 27 -14.74 -24.15 -17.44
N ASN A 28 -14.96 -24.87 -16.35
CA ASN A 28 -15.93 -24.47 -15.33
C ASN A 28 -15.32 -23.46 -14.34
N THR A 29 -14.00 -23.53 -14.09
CA THR A 29 -13.22 -22.58 -13.26
C THR A 29 -11.72 -22.80 -13.53
N ILE A 30 -10.88 -21.76 -13.41
CA ILE A 30 -9.40 -21.86 -13.43
C ILE A 30 -8.87 -21.73 -12.00
N THR A 31 -7.85 -22.48 -11.61
CA THR A 31 -7.31 -22.34 -10.24
C THR A 31 -6.42 -21.11 -10.11
N ALA A 32 -6.36 -20.49 -8.92
CA ALA A 32 -5.46 -19.36 -8.65
C ALA A 32 -3.97 -19.68 -8.95
N LYS A 33 -3.58 -20.95 -8.75
CA LYS A 33 -2.23 -21.45 -9.04
C LYS A 33 -1.92 -21.49 -10.55
N GLU A 34 -2.93 -21.72 -11.39
CA GLU A 34 -2.81 -21.67 -12.86
C GLU A 34 -2.81 -20.24 -13.42
N LEU A 35 -3.19 -19.24 -12.60
CA LEU A 35 -3.18 -17.82 -12.96
C LEU A 35 -1.95 -17.08 -12.43
N GLN A 36 -1.13 -17.72 -11.59
CA GLN A 36 0.14 -17.19 -11.09
C GLN A 36 1.28 -17.40 -12.11
N THR A 37 0.98 -16.99 -13.33
CA THR A 37 1.79 -17.09 -14.55
C THR A 37 2.14 -15.68 -15.03
N SER A 38 3.27 -15.50 -15.72
CA SER A 38 3.76 -14.20 -16.18
C SER A 38 2.67 -13.37 -16.91
N CYS A 39 1.92 -13.97 -17.84
CA CYS A 39 0.74 -13.35 -18.45
C CYS A 39 -0.25 -14.41 -18.98
N SER A 40 -1.53 -14.25 -18.67
CA SER A 40 -2.66 -15.04 -19.20
C SER A 40 -3.61 -14.15 -20.00
N ILE A 41 -3.95 -14.57 -21.22
CA ILE A 41 -4.89 -13.85 -22.08
C ILE A 41 -6.17 -14.66 -22.24
N PHE A 42 -7.30 -14.02 -21.99
CA PHE A 42 -8.63 -14.55 -22.22
C PHE A 42 -9.26 -13.85 -23.41
N VAL A 43 -9.66 -14.63 -24.41
CA VAL A 43 -10.34 -14.14 -25.60
C VAL A 43 -11.83 -14.44 -25.46
N GLY A 44 -12.66 -13.44 -25.21
CA GLY A 44 -14.11 -13.61 -25.06
C GLY A 44 -14.80 -12.48 -24.31
N ASP A 45 -16.11 -12.66 -24.10
CA ASP A 45 -16.95 -11.71 -23.36
C ASP A 45 -16.50 -11.59 -21.90
N VAL A 46 -16.23 -10.35 -21.46
CA VAL A 46 -15.75 -10.05 -20.12
C VAL A 46 -16.64 -10.61 -19.01
N SER A 47 -17.96 -10.59 -19.19
CA SER A 47 -18.94 -11.07 -18.21
C SER A 47 -18.91 -12.59 -18.08
N LYS A 48 -18.51 -13.30 -19.14
CA LYS A 48 -18.29 -14.76 -19.11
C LYS A 48 -16.94 -15.10 -18.52
N VAL A 49 -15.89 -14.40 -18.96
CA VAL A 49 -14.52 -14.65 -18.54
C VAL A 49 -14.34 -14.41 -17.04
N LEU A 50 -14.86 -13.30 -16.49
CA LEU A 50 -14.73 -12.98 -15.07
C LEU A 50 -15.29 -14.11 -14.18
N LYS A 51 -16.36 -14.80 -14.60
CA LYS A 51 -16.93 -15.94 -13.86
C LYS A 51 -16.01 -17.16 -13.78
N LEU A 52 -15.03 -17.27 -14.67
CA LEU A 52 -14.02 -18.33 -14.64
C LEU A 52 -12.85 -18.02 -13.69
N ILE A 53 -12.67 -16.75 -13.34
CA ILE A 53 -11.63 -16.29 -12.41
C ILE A 53 -12.16 -16.49 -10.98
N PRO A 54 -11.42 -17.20 -10.10
CA PRO A 54 -11.82 -17.38 -8.72
C PRO A 54 -11.93 -16.08 -7.94
N ASP A 55 -12.69 -16.14 -6.86
CA ASP A 55 -12.76 -15.09 -5.85
C ASP A 55 -11.36 -14.77 -5.31
N GLU A 56 -11.12 -13.50 -4.97
CA GLU A 56 -9.90 -13.08 -4.27
C GLU A 56 -8.58 -13.54 -4.93
N THR A 57 -8.54 -13.50 -6.26
CA THR A 57 -7.37 -13.88 -7.06
C THR A 57 -6.44 -12.70 -7.33
N VAL A 58 -6.99 -11.53 -7.70
CA VAL A 58 -6.20 -10.43 -8.27
C VAL A 58 -5.88 -9.36 -7.22
N ASP A 59 -4.68 -8.77 -7.29
CA ASP A 59 -4.20 -7.78 -6.33
C ASP A 59 -4.51 -6.35 -6.77
N CYS A 60 -4.48 -6.10 -8.07
CA CYS A 60 -4.72 -4.79 -8.65
C CYS A 60 -5.51 -4.92 -9.95
N VAL A 61 -6.48 -4.02 -10.14
CA VAL A 61 -7.19 -3.85 -11.41
C VAL A 61 -6.85 -2.48 -11.93
N ILE A 62 -6.42 -2.40 -13.19
CA ILE A 62 -6.30 -1.13 -13.90
C ILE A 62 -6.89 -1.30 -15.28
N THR A 63 -7.82 -0.40 -15.61
CA THR A 63 -8.54 -0.52 -16.87
C THR A 63 -9.14 0.80 -17.34
N SER A 64 -9.47 0.81 -18.62
CA SER A 64 -10.25 1.84 -19.28
C SER A 64 -11.28 1.13 -20.17
N PRO A 65 -12.56 1.05 -19.75
CA PRO A 65 -13.58 0.38 -20.55
C PRO A 65 -13.83 1.12 -21.87
N PRO A 66 -14.39 0.46 -22.90
CA PRO A 66 -14.90 1.13 -24.09
C PRO A 66 -15.81 2.31 -23.76
N TYR A 67 -15.40 3.54 -24.09
CA TYR A 67 -16.22 4.72 -23.78
C TYR A 67 -17.51 4.73 -24.60
N TRP A 68 -18.63 5.05 -23.94
CA TRP A 68 -19.96 5.08 -24.56
C TRP A 68 -19.99 5.90 -25.86
N GLN A 69 -20.46 5.27 -26.93
CA GLN A 69 -20.57 5.77 -28.30
C GLN A 69 -19.26 6.41 -28.82
N GLN A 70 -18.10 5.98 -28.33
CA GLN A 70 -16.81 6.47 -28.84
C GLN A 70 -16.36 5.70 -30.07
N ARG A 71 -16.51 4.37 -30.05
CA ARG A 71 -16.03 3.45 -31.09
C ARG A 71 -16.93 2.24 -31.20
N ASP A 72 -17.13 1.81 -32.44
CA ASP A 72 -17.75 0.53 -32.77
C ASP A 72 -16.64 -0.45 -33.17
N TYR A 73 -16.47 -1.50 -32.37
CA TYR A 73 -15.53 -2.60 -32.56
C TYR A 73 -16.12 -3.72 -33.44
N LYS A 74 -17.34 -3.54 -33.97
CA LYS A 74 -18.02 -4.48 -34.87
C LYS A 74 -18.21 -5.88 -34.30
N HIS A 75 -18.25 -5.98 -32.97
CA HIS A 75 -18.49 -7.23 -32.27
C HIS A 75 -19.87 -7.20 -31.61
N PRO A 76 -20.73 -8.23 -31.77
CA PRO A 76 -22.10 -8.21 -31.28
C PRO A 76 -22.22 -8.05 -29.75
N ASN A 77 -21.24 -8.57 -29.01
CA ASN A 77 -21.20 -8.50 -27.53
C ASN A 77 -20.33 -7.34 -27.00
N GLN A 78 -20.02 -6.33 -27.84
CA GLN A 78 -19.22 -5.20 -27.38
C GLN A 78 -19.98 -4.34 -26.37
N ILE A 79 -19.22 -3.61 -25.55
CA ILE A 79 -19.72 -2.62 -24.61
C ILE A 79 -19.45 -1.22 -25.17
N GLY A 80 -20.26 -0.25 -24.78
CA GLY A 80 -20.14 1.13 -25.21
C GLY A 80 -21.01 1.48 -26.41
N GLN A 81 -21.91 0.59 -26.83
CA GLN A 81 -22.92 0.83 -27.89
C GLN A 81 -24.36 0.73 -27.39
N GLU A 82 -24.55 0.78 -26.08
CA GLU A 82 -25.87 0.80 -25.43
C GLU A 82 -26.69 2.00 -25.89
N LYS A 83 -28.02 1.85 -25.91
CA LYS A 83 -28.95 2.88 -26.38
C LYS A 83 -28.88 4.13 -25.52
N THR A 84 -28.71 3.96 -24.22
CA THR A 84 -28.58 5.07 -23.27
C THR A 84 -27.30 4.97 -22.45
N TYR A 85 -26.74 6.11 -22.04
CA TYR A 85 -25.58 6.13 -21.16
C TYR A 85 -25.87 5.51 -19.78
N LYS A 86 -27.15 5.46 -19.37
CA LYS A 86 -27.58 4.81 -18.11
C LYS A 86 -27.48 3.29 -18.22
N GLU A 87 -27.89 2.70 -19.33
CA GLU A 87 -27.70 1.27 -19.62
C GLU A 87 -26.20 0.92 -19.66
N TYR A 88 -25.39 1.75 -20.32
CA TYR A 88 -23.93 1.60 -20.31
C TYR A 88 -23.34 1.61 -18.89
N ILE A 89 -23.76 2.56 -18.05
CA ILE A 89 -23.33 2.62 -16.64
C ILE A 89 -23.74 1.35 -15.90
N GLN A 90 -24.98 0.88 -16.09
CA GLN A 90 -25.46 -0.34 -15.43
C GLN A 90 -24.65 -1.57 -15.84
N ASN A 91 -24.39 -1.75 -17.14
CA ASN A 91 -23.55 -2.85 -17.65
C ASN A 91 -22.15 -2.83 -17.02
N LEU A 92 -21.53 -1.64 -16.92
CA LEU A 92 -20.24 -1.51 -16.25
C LEU A 92 -20.31 -1.80 -14.75
N VAL A 93 -21.38 -1.40 -14.06
CA VAL A 93 -21.59 -1.73 -12.65
C VAL A 93 -21.66 -3.25 -12.46
N ASP A 94 -22.38 -3.96 -13.32
CA ASP A 94 -22.50 -5.42 -13.25
C ASP A 94 -21.15 -6.12 -13.46
N ILE A 95 -20.37 -5.66 -14.43
CA ILE A 95 -19.00 -6.15 -14.68
C ILE A 95 -18.09 -5.85 -13.50
N PHE A 96 -18.12 -4.62 -12.99
CA PHE A 96 -17.28 -4.23 -11.86
C PHE A 96 -17.73 -4.87 -10.55
N ASN A 97 -18.97 -5.34 -10.43
CA ASN A 97 -19.39 -6.21 -9.34
C ASN A 97 -18.70 -7.59 -9.41
N GLU A 98 -18.56 -8.17 -10.61
CA GLU A 98 -17.76 -9.38 -10.80
C GLU A 98 -16.26 -9.14 -10.59
N VAL A 99 -15.71 -8.01 -11.06
CA VAL A 99 -14.31 -7.63 -10.75
C VAL A 99 -14.08 -7.55 -9.24
N LYS A 100 -15.01 -6.96 -8.49
CA LYS A 100 -14.94 -6.87 -7.02
C LYS A 100 -14.81 -8.26 -6.37
N ARG A 101 -15.51 -9.28 -6.89
CA ARG A 101 -15.42 -10.66 -6.40
C ARG A 101 -14.01 -11.22 -6.60
N THR A 102 -13.44 -11.03 -7.79
CA THR A 102 -12.08 -11.50 -8.13
C THR A 102 -10.97 -10.77 -7.39
N LEU A 103 -11.20 -9.53 -6.96
CA LEU A 103 -10.21 -8.72 -6.24
C LEU A 103 -9.98 -9.28 -4.83
N LYS A 104 -8.73 -9.34 -4.38
CA LYS A 104 -8.42 -9.67 -2.98
C LYS A 104 -8.99 -8.63 -2.01
N PRO A 105 -9.18 -8.96 -0.72
CA PRO A 105 -9.69 -8.02 0.28
C PRO A 105 -8.94 -6.68 0.30
N TYR A 106 -7.61 -6.73 0.22
CA TYR A 106 -6.74 -5.56 0.22
C TYR A 106 -6.46 -4.95 -1.17
N GLY A 107 -7.04 -5.52 -2.23
CA GLY A 107 -6.72 -5.14 -3.59
C GLY A 107 -7.23 -3.75 -3.98
N THR A 108 -6.64 -3.20 -5.03
CA THR A 108 -6.99 -1.86 -5.54
C THR A 108 -7.58 -1.92 -6.95
N PHE A 109 -8.43 -0.95 -7.28
CA PHE A 109 -9.04 -0.81 -8.59
C PHE A 109 -8.91 0.62 -9.11
N PHE A 110 -8.08 0.82 -10.14
CA PHE A 110 -7.95 2.06 -10.89
C PHE A 110 -8.83 2.04 -12.14
N LEU A 111 -9.82 2.92 -12.18
CA LEU A 111 -10.77 3.04 -13.27
C LEU A 111 -10.59 4.38 -13.98
N ASN A 112 -10.17 4.35 -15.25
CA ASN A 112 -10.15 5.53 -16.10
C ASN A 112 -11.35 5.54 -17.05
N VAL A 113 -12.21 6.56 -16.95
CA VAL A 113 -13.36 6.76 -17.84
C VAL A 113 -13.43 8.22 -18.26
N GLY A 114 -13.53 8.47 -19.56
CA GLY A 114 -13.55 9.80 -20.14
C GLY A 114 -14.94 10.44 -20.17
N TYR A 115 -14.94 11.77 -20.30
CA TYR A 115 -16.16 12.55 -20.41
C TYR A 115 -16.83 12.42 -21.79
N LYS A 116 -18.16 12.49 -21.79
CA LYS A 116 -19.00 12.42 -22.99
C LYS A 116 -20.07 13.51 -22.99
N TYR A 117 -20.44 13.90 -24.20
CA TYR A 117 -21.49 14.89 -24.45
C TYR A 117 -22.58 14.27 -25.29
N GLN A 118 -23.81 14.65 -25.01
CA GLN A 118 -24.99 14.39 -25.84
C GLN A 118 -25.75 15.70 -25.94
N GLU A 119 -26.20 16.06 -27.15
CA GLU A 119 -26.95 17.30 -27.38
C GLU A 119 -26.27 18.56 -26.81
N LYS A 120 -24.92 18.59 -26.85
CA LYS A 120 -24.04 19.66 -26.31
C LYS A 120 -24.01 19.77 -24.78
N GLU A 121 -24.67 18.89 -24.06
CA GLU A 121 -24.60 18.79 -22.59
C GLU A 121 -23.54 17.78 -22.15
N LEU A 122 -22.83 18.08 -21.05
CA LEU A 122 -21.87 17.17 -20.43
C LEU A 122 -22.62 16.13 -19.58
N LEU A 123 -22.51 14.86 -19.94
CA LEU A 123 -23.29 13.77 -19.31
C LEU A 123 -22.80 13.32 -17.93
N LEU A 124 -21.63 13.79 -17.48
CA LEU A 124 -21.01 13.40 -16.20
C LEU A 124 -20.91 11.87 -15.98
N ILE A 125 -20.75 11.09 -17.06
CA ILE A 125 -20.64 9.62 -17.01
C ILE A 125 -19.60 9.16 -15.96
N PRO A 126 -18.38 9.73 -15.87
CA PRO A 126 -17.40 9.29 -14.88
C PRO A 126 -17.91 9.45 -13.45
N GLU A 127 -18.52 10.59 -13.11
CA GLU A 127 -19.08 10.85 -11.77
C GLU A 127 -20.25 9.93 -11.46
N LEU A 128 -21.19 9.77 -12.40
CA LEU A 128 -22.36 8.90 -12.23
C LEU A 128 -21.95 7.45 -12.01
N LEU A 129 -21.03 6.93 -12.82
CA LEU A 129 -20.46 5.59 -12.65
C LEU A 129 -19.78 5.46 -11.29
N SER A 130 -19.00 6.46 -10.87
CA SER A 130 -18.32 6.42 -9.56
C SER A 130 -19.30 6.38 -8.38
N LEU A 131 -20.45 7.07 -8.52
CA LEU A 131 -21.51 7.06 -7.51
C LEU A 131 -22.19 5.70 -7.44
N GLU A 132 -22.53 5.10 -8.59
CA GLU A 132 -23.16 3.78 -8.64
C GLU A 132 -22.24 2.68 -8.09
N LEU A 133 -20.94 2.71 -8.41
CA LEU A 133 -19.97 1.79 -7.81
C LEU A 133 -19.90 1.93 -6.29
N GLN A 134 -19.99 3.15 -5.77
CA GLN A 134 -20.03 3.38 -4.33
C GLN A 134 -21.25 2.77 -3.65
N LYS A 135 -22.43 2.87 -4.27
CA LYS A 135 -23.66 2.19 -3.81
C LYS A 135 -23.52 0.68 -3.85
N ASN A 136 -22.71 0.17 -4.77
CA ASN A 136 -22.43 -1.25 -4.95
C ASN A 136 -21.19 -1.73 -4.15
N GLY A 137 -20.93 -1.17 -2.97
CA GLY A 137 -19.94 -1.72 -2.03
C GLY A 137 -18.47 -1.52 -2.42
N TRP A 138 -18.17 -0.62 -3.36
CA TRP A 138 -16.82 -0.07 -3.55
C TRP A 138 -16.63 1.15 -2.65
N ALA A 139 -15.46 1.40 -2.08
CA ALA A 139 -15.10 2.69 -1.49
C ALA A 139 -14.23 3.49 -2.47
N LEU A 140 -14.62 4.72 -2.78
CA LEU A 140 -13.79 5.65 -3.54
C LEU A 140 -12.76 6.28 -2.59
N ILE A 141 -11.48 6.02 -2.83
CA ILE A 141 -10.36 6.53 -2.03
C ILE A 141 -9.84 7.85 -2.60
N ASN A 142 -9.63 7.91 -3.92
CA ASN A 142 -9.09 9.09 -4.59
C ASN A 142 -9.70 9.27 -5.98
N LYS A 143 -9.99 10.52 -6.36
CA LYS A 143 -10.20 10.93 -7.75
C LYS A 143 -8.91 11.58 -8.24
N ILE A 144 -8.15 10.88 -9.06
CA ILE A 144 -6.91 11.38 -9.67
C ILE A 144 -7.26 12.05 -11.00
N ILE A 145 -6.67 13.20 -11.28
CA ILE A 145 -6.83 13.94 -12.53
C ILE A 145 -5.62 13.66 -13.40
N TRP A 146 -5.81 12.92 -14.48
CA TRP A 146 -4.81 12.80 -15.52
C TRP A 146 -4.90 14.01 -16.46
N PHE A 147 -3.97 14.94 -16.31
CA PHE A 147 -3.82 16.09 -17.18
C PHE A 147 -2.99 15.72 -18.42
N LYS A 148 -3.53 16.00 -19.60
CA LYS A 148 -2.96 15.70 -20.92
C LYS A 148 -2.41 16.99 -21.55
N PRO A 149 -1.11 17.31 -21.37
CA PRO A 149 -0.54 18.56 -21.87
C PRO A 149 -0.52 18.66 -23.41
N ASN A 150 -0.64 17.53 -24.10
CA ASN A 150 -0.75 17.42 -25.56
C ASN A 150 -2.14 16.90 -25.99
N ALA A 151 -3.21 17.23 -25.23
CA ALA A 151 -4.57 16.92 -25.65
C ALA A 151 -4.89 17.59 -27.00
N MET A 152 -5.56 16.85 -27.89
CA MET A 152 -6.02 17.44 -29.15
C MET A 152 -7.06 18.53 -28.87
N PRO A 153 -6.91 19.73 -29.45
CA PRO A 153 -7.90 20.80 -29.30
C PRO A 153 -9.22 20.36 -29.91
N SER A 154 -10.32 20.73 -29.26
CA SER A 154 -11.65 20.47 -29.79
C SER A 154 -12.10 21.66 -30.65
N SER A 155 -12.70 21.40 -31.81
CA SER A 155 -13.18 22.45 -32.74
C SER A 155 -14.48 23.14 -32.30
N PHE A 156 -14.89 22.98 -31.04
CA PHE A 156 -16.11 23.58 -30.52
C PHE A 156 -15.85 25.01 -30.05
N GLU A 157 -16.65 25.96 -30.51
CA GLU A 157 -16.50 27.38 -30.16
C GLU A 157 -17.11 27.74 -28.79
N LYS A 158 -18.13 27.00 -28.35
CA LYS A 158 -18.98 27.38 -27.20
C LYS A 158 -18.62 26.64 -25.90
N ARG A 159 -17.47 25.98 -25.83
CA ARG A 159 -16.98 25.30 -24.62
C ARG A 159 -15.46 25.13 -24.63
N LEU A 160 -14.91 24.88 -23.46
CA LEU A 160 -13.49 24.55 -23.30
C LEU A 160 -13.19 23.12 -23.79
N THR A 161 -11.96 22.93 -24.27
CA THR A 161 -11.43 21.60 -24.64
C THR A 161 -11.22 20.76 -23.38
N ASN A 162 -11.63 19.49 -23.42
CA ASN A 162 -11.34 18.55 -22.33
C ASN A 162 -9.89 18.08 -22.39
N VAL A 163 -9.06 18.66 -21.54
CA VAL A 163 -7.62 18.40 -21.45
C VAL A 163 -7.24 17.43 -20.33
N TYR A 164 -8.22 16.86 -19.61
CA TYR A 164 -7.97 15.89 -18.57
C TYR A 164 -9.01 14.77 -18.56
N GLU A 165 -8.67 13.66 -17.90
CA GLU A 165 -9.59 12.56 -17.59
C GLU A 165 -9.45 12.13 -16.12
N PRO A 166 -10.54 11.72 -15.47
CA PRO A 166 -10.46 11.19 -14.12
C PRO A 166 -10.00 9.73 -14.12
N ILE A 167 -9.29 9.38 -13.06
CA ILE A 167 -8.93 8.02 -12.69
C ILE A 167 -9.39 7.84 -11.25
N PHE A 168 -10.32 6.93 -11.05
CA PHE A 168 -10.86 6.65 -9.73
C PHE A 168 -10.09 5.49 -9.10
N LEU A 169 -9.56 5.70 -7.90
CA LEU A 169 -9.03 4.63 -7.06
C LEU A 169 -10.14 4.11 -6.15
N PHE A 170 -10.61 2.91 -6.44
CA PHE A 170 -11.54 2.16 -5.62
C PHE A 170 -10.87 1.03 -4.85
N VAL A 171 -11.46 0.67 -3.71
CA VAL A 171 -11.15 -0.53 -2.93
C VAL A 171 -12.46 -1.16 -2.45
N LYS A 172 -12.45 -2.40 -1.96
CA LYS A 172 -13.63 -2.98 -1.31
C LYS A 172 -14.03 -2.13 -0.10
N ARG A 173 -15.33 -1.81 0.04
CA ARG A 173 -15.84 -0.94 1.12
C ARG A 173 -15.45 -1.43 2.51
N ASP A 174 -15.50 -2.74 2.72
CA ASP A 174 -15.20 -3.37 4.01
C ASP A 174 -13.71 -3.34 4.37
N SER A 175 -12.84 -3.23 3.36
CA SER A 175 -11.38 -3.18 3.51
C SER A 175 -10.79 -1.79 3.31
N LYS A 176 -11.62 -0.73 3.27
CA LYS A 176 -11.19 0.66 3.01
C LYS A 176 -10.16 1.23 4.00
N HIS A 177 -10.01 0.61 5.16
CA HIS A 177 -9.03 0.99 6.19
C HIS A 177 -7.74 0.14 6.12
N LYS A 178 -7.73 -0.92 5.31
CA LYS A 178 -6.62 -1.86 5.16
C LYS A 178 -6.55 -2.37 3.71
N TYR A 179 -6.02 -1.54 2.83
CA TYR A 179 -5.77 -1.86 1.42
C TYR A 179 -4.30 -1.61 1.09
N TYR A 180 -3.78 -2.32 0.08
CA TYR A 180 -2.41 -2.15 -0.37
C TYR A 180 -2.26 -0.82 -1.11
N PHE A 181 -1.35 0.04 -0.64
CA PHE A 181 -0.97 1.25 -1.37
C PHE A 181 0.45 1.69 -1.02
N LYS A 182 1.38 1.58 -1.97
CA LYS A 182 2.80 1.90 -1.82
C LYS A 182 3.11 3.28 -2.41
N LEU A 183 2.67 4.33 -1.69
CA LEU A 183 2.88 5.74 -2.07
C LEU A 183 4.35 6.05 -2.37
N ASP A 184 5.26 5.44 -1.64
CA ASP A 184 6.70 5.68 -1.76
C ASP A 184 7.27 5.35 -3.14
N ASP A 185 6.70 4.36 -3.84
CA ASP A 185 7.16 3.95 -5.17
C ASP A 185 6.74 4.95 -6.28
N ILE A 186 5.90 5.93 -5.95
CA ILE A 186 5.43 6.96 -6.87
C ILE A 186 5.72 8.39 -6.40
N ARG A 187 6.55 8.56 -5.37
CA ARG A 187 6.97 9.88 -4.90
C ARG A 187 7.79 10.62 -5.95
N LEU A 188 7.61 11.94 -5.99
CA LEU A 188 8.40 12.82 -6.83
C LEU A 188 9.67 13.19 -6.07
N GLN A 189 10.83 12.88 -6.64
CA GLN A 189 12.11 13.26 -6.06
C GLN A 189 12.19 14.79 -5.90
N SER A 190 12.74 15.22 -4.76
CA SER A 190 13.04 16.62 -4.51
C SER A 190 14.49 16.89 -4.93
N ASN A 191 14.71 17.96 -5.69
CA ASN A 191 16.07 18.42 -6.02
C ASN A 191 16.76 19.12 -4.83
N ASN A 192 16.00 19.45 -3.78
CA ASN A 192 16.54 20.02 -2.55
C ASN A 192 16.67 18.89 -1.54
N GLN A 193 17.87 18.31 -1.43
CA GLN A 193 18.28 17.61 -0.21
C GLN A 193 18.64 18.71 0.80
N GLU A 194 17.90 18.80 1.91
CA GLU A 194 18.35 19.63 3.03
C GLU A 194 19.62 19.01 3.60
N ASP A 195 20.65 19.82 3.85
CA ASP A 195 21.88 19.34 4.48
C ASP A 195 21.55 18.69 5.84
N SER A 196 22.11 17.51 6.09
CA SER A 196 21.92 16.81 7.35
C SER A 196 22.54 17.63 8.48
N LYS A 197 21.74 18.02 9.49
CA LYS A 197 22.25 18.69 10.70
C LYS A 197 23.34 17.86 11.37
N ASP A 198 24.40 18.51 11.85
CA ASP A 198 25.44 17.82 12.63
C ASP A 198 24.80 17.24 13.89
N ILE A 199 25.12 15.98 14.18
CA ILE A 199 24.55 15.27 15.32
C ILE A 199 24.76 16.00 16.65
N LYS A 200 25.87 16.72 16.79
CA LYS A 200 26.20 17.51 17.98
C LYS A 200 25.23 18.65 18.24
N GLU A 201 24.50 19.12 17.21
CA GLU A 201 23.51 20.18 17.36
C GLU A 201 22.31 19.74 18.21
N PHE A 202 22.03 18.43 18.31
CA PHE A 202 20.85 17.95 19.02
C PHE A 202 20.96 18.00 20.54
N ILE A 203 22.14 18.30 21.09
CA ILE A 203 22.29 18.40 22.53
C ILE A 203 21.49 19.60 23.05
N GLY A 204 20.67 19.35 24.08
CA GLY A 204 19.69 20.29 24.61
C GLY A 204 18.32 20.22 23.93
N TYR A 205 18.14 19.44 22.85
CA TYR A 205 16.81 19.26 22.26
C TYR A 205 15.90 18.50 23.23
N SER A 206 14.66 18.93 23.31
CA SER A 206 13.64 18.25 24.13
C SER A 206 13.31 16.89 23.52
N VAL A 207 13.03 15.93 24.40
CA VAL A 207 12.67 14.56 24.04
C VAL A 207 11.36 14.20 24.70
N GLU A 208 10.45 13.59 23.95
CA GLU A 208 9.18 13.10 24.47
C GLU A 208 9.05 11.59 24.28
N ASN A 209 8.74 10.87 25.35
CA ASN A 209 8.42 9.45 25.32
C ASN A 209 6.92 9.25 25.56
N SER A 210 6.21 8.91 24.48
CA SER A 210 4.78 8.58 24.51
C SER A 210 4.50 7.07 24.63
N LEU A 211 5.55 6.23 24.61
CA LEU A 211 5.43 4.78 24.82
C LEU A 211 5.35 4.40 26.30
N SER A 212 5.68 5.32 27.22
CA SER A 212 5.68 5.05 28.66
C SER A 212 4.27 5.00 29.26
N LYS A 213 4.10 4.12 30.26
CA LYS A 213 2.82 3.64 30.81
C LYS A 213 1.92 4.71 31.47
N ASN A 214 2.47 5.84 31.99
CA ASN A 214 1.74 6.67 32.96
C ASN A 214 1.78 8.20 32.79
N LYS A 215 2.45 8.74 31.76
CA LYS A 215 2.37 10.14 31.31
C LYS A 215 3.31 10.31 30.12
N LYS A 216 3.11 11.37 29.34
CA LYS A 216 4.12 11.81 28.38
C LYS A 216 5.38 12.19 29.18
N LEU A 217 6.38 11.32 29.18
CA LEU A 217 7.65 11.59 29.86
C LEU A 217 8.44 12.54 28.96
N THR A 218 8.95 13.62 29.54
CA THR A 218 9.74 14.62 28.84
C THR A 218 11.13 14.68 29.44
N GLY A 219 12.12 14.97 28.60
CA GLY A 219 13.51 15.14 28.99
C GLY A 219 14.26 15.95 27.94
N TYR A 220 15.58 15.91 27.98
CA TYR A 220 16.43 16.53 26.97
C TYR A 220 17.65 15.65 26.66
N ILE A 221 18.22 15.83 25.47
CA ILE A 221 19.47 15.17 25.09
C ILE A 221 20.62 15.82 25.87
N LYS A 222 21.29 15.04 26.72
CA LYS A 222 22.39 15.49 27.57
C LYS A 222 23.75 15.33 26.88
N SER A 223 23.96 14.21 26.20
CA SER A 223 25.22 13.92 25.52
C SER A 223 25.00 12.94 24.37
N ILE A 224 25.98 12.87 23.45
CA ILE A 224 25.93 11.97 22.29
C ILE A 224 27.12 11.03 22.33
N HIS A 225 26.82 9.78 22.02
CA HIS A 225 27.73 8.65 22.06
C HIS A 225 27.71 7.92 20.74
N LYS A 226 28.73 7.10 20.53
CA LYS A 226 28.85 6.21 19.38
C LYS A 226 29.23 4.82 19.89
N ASP A 227 28.72 3.77 19.25
CA ASP A 227 29.19 2.41 19.51
C ASP A 227 30.30 1.97 18.53
N SER A 228 30.80 0.75 18.72
CA SER A 228 31.83 0.15 17.85
C SER A 228 31.39 -0.05 16.39
N SER A 229 30.09 0.09 16.08
CA SER A 229 29.55 0.00 14.73
C SER A 229 29.33 1.37 14.08
N GLU A 230 29.83 2.45 14.69
CA GLU A 230 29.61 3.84 14.28
C GLU A 230 28.15 4.31 14.46
N ALA A 231 27.31 3.57 15.20
CA ALA A 231 25.93 3.96 15.43
C ALA A 231 25.84 4.99 16.58
N PHE A 232 25.09 6.07 16.35
CA PHE A 232 24.96 7.16 17.33
C PHE A 232 23.84 6.93 18.34
N PHE A 233 24.10 7.29 19.60
CA PHE A 233 23.15 7.20 20.71
C PHE A 233 23.07 8.52 21.47
N ALA A 234 21.86 8.91 21.85
CA ALA A 234 21.64 10.02 22.76
C ALA A 234 21.52 9.50 24.19
N GLU A 235 22.32 10.06 25.11
CA GLU A 235 21.99 10.01 26.54
C GLU A 235 20.89 11.05 26.79
N ILE A 236 19.73 10.59 27.25
CA ILE A 236 18.58 11.43 27.57
C ILE A 236 18.50 11.53 29.07
N PHE A 237 18.45 12.76 29.59
CA PHE A 237 18.12 13.01 30.98
C PHE A 237 16.63 13.33 31.08
N TRP A 238 15.90 12.52 31.84
CA TRP A 238 14.45 12.63 31.99
C TRP A 238 14.08 13.49 33.20
N ASN A 239 12.92 14.13 33.14
CA ASN A 239 12.43 14.99 34.22
C ASN A 239 12.08 14.22 35.52
N ASP A 240 12.06 12.89 35.49
CA ASP A 240 11.93 12.04 36.68
C ASP A 240 13.26 11.75 37.39
N GLY A 241 14.37 12.31 36.87
CA GLY A 241 15.72 12.17 37.41
C GLY A 241 16.52 10.98 36.86
N ASN A 242 15.92 10.15 35.99
CA ASN A 242 16.60 9.01 35.38
C ASN A 242 17.29 9.39 34.06
N SER A 243 18.26 8.57 33.65
CA SER A 243 18.86 8.65 32.31
C SER A 243 18.59 7.38 31.49
N SER A 244 18.47 7.53 30.18
CA SER A 244 18.44 6.39 29.25
C SER A 244 19.24 6.65 27.97
N PHE A 245 19.62 5.59 27.26
CA PHE A 245 20.30 5.67 25.98
C PHE A 245 19.40 5.19 24.85
N GLU A 246 19.13 6.07 23.90
CA GLU A 246 18.31 5.79 22.72
C GLU A 246 19.13 5.97 21.44
N LEU A 247 18.94 5.06 20.48
CA LEU A 247 19.57 5.15 19.16
C LEU A 247 19.07 6.41 18.45
N ILE A 248 19.96 7.17 17.82
CA ILE A 248 19.60 8.27 16.94
C ILE A 248 19.58 7.71 15.51
N ASN A 249 18.41 7.66 14.87
CA ASN A 249 18.38 7.32 13.45
C ASN A 249 18.93 8.51 12.65
N SER A 250 19.65 8.26 11.54
CA SER A 250 20.14 9.36 10.71
C SER A 250 18.99 10.27 10.27
N PHE A 251 19.29 11.55 10.06
CA PHE A 251 18.32 12.60 9.75
C PHE A 251 17.54 12.33 8.45
N ASP A 252 18.11 11.48 7.60
CA ASP A 252 17.63 11.16 6.25
C ASP A 252 16.92 9.81 6.18
N ASN A 253 16.90 9.05 7.27
CA ASN A 253 16.28 7.73 7.29
C ASN A 253 14.79 7.79 7.61
N GLU A 254 14.08 6.74 7.18
CA GLU A 254 12.68 6.54 7.55
C GLU A 254 12.49 6.50 9.07
N SER A 255 11.35 7.04 9.53
CA SER A 255 11.01 7.03 10.95
C SER A 255 10.76 5.63 11.51
N LYS A 256 10.53 4.61 10.67
CA LYS A 256 10.41 3.22 11.09
C LYS A 256 10.97 2.34 9.98
N LEU A 257 11.86 1.42 10.33
CA LEU A 257 12.43 0.49 9.37
C LEU A 257 11.44 -0.63 9.06
N GLU A 258 11.18 -0.87 7.77
CA GLU A 258 10.52 -2.08 7.32
C GLU A 258 11.51 -3.24 7.35
N VAL A 259 11.06 -4.40 7.83
CA VAL A 259 11.85 -5.62 7.92
C VAL A 259 11.12 -6.76 7.25
N ASN A 260 11.85 -7.58 6.52
CA ASN A 260 11.30 -8.79 5.95
C ASN A 260 11.03 -9.80 7.06
N LEU A 261 9.98 -10.59 6.91
CA LEU A 261 9.75 -11.75 7.75
C LEU A 261 10.06 -13.03 6.98
N ILE A 262 10.43 -14.10 7.68
CA ILE A 262 10.65 -15.43 7.09
C ILE A 262 9.81 -16.46 7.82
N CYS A 263 9.06 -17.30 7.08
CA CYS A 263 8.43 -18.46 7.67
C CYS A 263 9.50 -19.53 7.96
N PRO A 264 9.63 -20.04 9.19
CA PRO A 264 10.61 -21.08 9.51
C PRO A 264 10.25 -22.45 8.94
N GLU A 265 8.99 -22.68 8.55
CA GLU A 265 8.51 -23.95 8.02
C GLU A 265 8.79 -24.08 6.52
N CYS A 266 8.43 -23.05 5.73
CA CYS A 266 8.57 -23.08 4.26
C CYS A 266 9.68 -22.18 3.70
N ASN A 267 10.40 -21.44 4.55
CA ASN A 267 11.43 -20.45 4.17
C ASN A 267 10.95 -19.30 3.27
N ARG A 268 9.64 -19.14 3.09
CA ARG A 268 9.08 -18.02 2.34
C ARG A 268 9.36 -16.71 3.06
N LYS A 269 9.84 -15.71 2.33
CA LYS A 269 10.02 -14.34 2.82
C LYS A 269 8.79 -13.49 2.51
N PHE A 270 8.43 -12.63 3.44
CA PHE A 270 7.33 -11.67 3.33
C PHE A 270 7.87 -10.25 3.46
N GLN A 271 7.57 -9.39 2.49
CA GLN A 271 8.01 -7.99 2.48
C GLN A 271 6.98 -7.04 3.10
N ASN A 272 5.72 -7.47 3.17
CA ASN A 272 4.62 -6.67 3.70
C ASN A 272 3.59 -7.54 4.42
N GLU A 273 2.67 -6.90 5.15
CA GLU A 273 1.65 -7.61 5.93
C GLU A 273 0.64 -8.38 5.08
N PHE A 274 0.44 -7.98 3.81
CA PHE A 274 -0.53 -8.62 2.92
C PHE A 274 -0.01 -9.95 2.35
N GLU A 275 1.28 -10.00 2.00
CA GLU A 275 1.95 -11.27 1.64
C GLU A 275 1.92 -12.28 2.78
N LEU A 276 1.94 -11.81 4.02
CA LEU A 276 1.79 -12.64 5.20
C LEU A 276 0.34 -13.13 5.39
N GLU A 277 -0.67 -12.29 5.11
CA GLU A 277 -2.08 -12.70 5.19
C GLU A 277 -2.46 -13.75 4.14
N ASP A 278 -1.77 -13.76 2.99
CA ASP A 278 -1.92 -14.78 1.95
C ASP A 278 -1.26 -16.13 2.34
N HIS A 279 -0.45 -16.16 3.39
CA HIS A 279 0.27 -17.35 3.81
C HIS A 279 -0.57 -18.21 4.77
N ARG A 280 -1.24 -19.23 4.23
CA ARG A 280 -2.21 -20.08 4.96
C ARG A 280 -1.77 -21.54 5.18
N ASP A 281 -0.67 -21.97 4.58
CA ASP A 281 -0.29 -23.39 4.50
C ASP A 281 0.70 -23.84 5.58
N CYS A 282 1.04 -22.97 6.54
CA CYS A 282 2.02 -23.25 7.59
C CYS A 282 1.47 -22.82 8.96
N ASN A 283 1.95 -23.48 10.01
CA ASN A 283 1.45 -23.28 11.38
C ASN A 283 2.41 -22.47 12.26
N GLU A 284 3.64 -22.26 11.80
CA GLU A 284 4.65 -21.51 12.55
C GLU A 284 4.56 -20.00 12.35
N PHE A 285 4.79 -19.26 13.44
CA PHE A 285 4.85 -17.81 13.41
C PHE A 285 6.12 -17.34 12.67
N PRO A 286 6.02 -16.40 11.70
CA PRO A 286 7.18 -15.93 10.94
C PRO A 286 8.17 -15.14 11.81
N ILE A 287 9.45 -15.20 11.48
CA ILE A 287 10.54 -14.57 12.23
C ILE A 287 10.95 -13.26 11.52
N PRO A 288 11.09 -12.13 12.23
CA PRO A 288 11.55 -10.89 11.62
C PRO A 288 13.06 -10.95 11.38
N LEU A 289 13.49 -10.59 10.18
CA LEU A 289 14.90 -10.49 9.80
C LEU A 289 15.44 -9.11 10.24
N LEU A 290 15.73 -8.99 11.53
CA LEU A 290 16.23 -7.76 12.12
C LEU A 290 17.73 -7.56 11.82
N PRO A 291 18.20 -6.32 11.62
CA PRO A 291 19.62 -6.02 11.53
C PRO A 291 20.35 -6.39 12.83
N GLU A 292 21.68 -6.51 12.74
CA GLU A 292 22.53 -6.74 13.90
C GLU A 292 22.27 -5.68 14.99
N SER A 293 22.29 -6.12 16.25
CA SER A 293 22.09 -5.22 17.38
C SER A 293 23.32 -4.34 17.55
N SER A 294 23.12 -3.03 17.56
CA SER A 294 24.15 -2.08 18.01
C SER A 294 24.45 -2.32 19.50
N ASN A 295 25.73 -2.41 19.84
CA ASN A 295 26.15 -2.88 21.16
C ASN A 295 26.23 -1.72 22.15
N LYS A 296 25.16 -1.53 22.94
CA LYS A 296 25.11 -0.49 23.99
C LYS A 296 26.20 -0.62 25.06
N LEU A 297 26.90 -1.75 25.16
CA LEU A 297 27.88 -2.02 26.21
C LEU A 297 29.25 -1.35 25.99
N LYS A 298 29.52 -0.79 24.79
CA LYS A 298 30.73 -0.04 24.47
C LYS A 298 30.38 1.26 23.75
N LEU A 299 29.92 2.23 24.52
CA LEU A 299 29.62 3.58 24.03
C LEU A 299 30.81 4.51 24.34
N GLU A 300 31.34 5.13 23.30
CA GLU A 300 32.36 6.18 23.39
C GLU A 300 31.66 7.54 23.33
N VAL A 301 32.04 8.44 24.25
CA VAL A 301 31.50 9.81 24.30
C VAL A 301 32.01 10.58 23.09
N VAL A 302 31.09 11.00 22.22
CA VAL A 302 31.42 11.85 21.05
C VAL A 302 31.48 13.31 21.47
N HIS A 303 30.54 13.73 22.33
CA HIS A 303 30.49 15.10 22.84
C HIS A 303 29.69 15.18 24.14
N GLN A 304 30.26 15.86 25.15
CA GLN A 304 29.62 16.13 26.43
C GLN A 304 29.85 17.61 26.80
N PRO A 305 28.86 18.49 26.57
CA PRO A 305 28.99 19.90 26.91
C PRO A 305 28.82 20.15 28.41
N SER A 306 29.23 21.33 28.86
CA SER A 306 29.03 21.80 30.22
C SER A 306 27.54 22.01 30.55
N LEU A 307 27.17 21.94 31.83
CA LEU A 307 25.80 22.21 32.30
C LEU A 307 25.29 23.59 31.86
N PHE A 308 26.17 24.60 31.83
CA PHE A 308 25.85 25.96 31.42
C PHE A 308 25.47 26.05 29.92
N GLU A 309 26.23 25.38 29.05
CA GLU A 309 25.94 25.33 27.60
C GLU A 309 24.60 24.62 27.31
N ILE A 310 24.24 23.61 28.11
CA ILE A 310 22.95 22.92 28.00
C ILE A 310 21.81 23.88 28.37
N GLU A 311 21.94 24.61 29.47
CA GLU A 311 20.92 25.56 29.93
C GLU A 311 20.70 26.73 28.95
N GLU A 312 21.75 27.23 28.29
CA GLU A 312 21.62 28.27 27.25
C GLU A 312 20.90 27.74 26.00
N LYS A 313 21.27 26.55 25.51
CA LYS A 313 20.62 25.95 24.32
C LYS A 313 19.14 25.66 24.54
N VAL A 314 18.76 25.20 25.74
CA VAL A 314 17.35 24.97 26.10
C VAL A 314 16.55 26.28 26.04
N LYS A 315 17.14 27.43 26.41
CA LYS A 315 16.48 28.75 26.37
C LYS A 315 16.35 29.35 24.97
N GLN A 316 17.26 29.02 24.04
CA GLN A 316 17.27 29.56 22.67
C GLN A 316 16.17 28.98 21.76
N ASN A 317 15.61 27.82 22.09
CA ASN A 317 14.59 27.13 21.26
C ASN A 317 13.17 27.77 21.31
N ASN A 318 13.03 29.01 21.76
CA ASN A 318 11.73 29.69 21.84
C ASN A 318 11.29 30.22 20.46
N TYR A 319 10.14 29.75 19.98
CA TYR A 319 9.55 30.14 18.68
C TYR A 319 9.18 31.62 18.62
N ASN A 320 9.57 32.29 17.52
CA ASN A 320 9.31 33.71 17.30
C ASN A 320 8.72 33.98 15.90
N GLY A 321 7.76 33.15 15.46
CA GLY A 321 7.15 33.25 14.13
C GLY A 321 5.72 33.83 14.13
N LYS A 322 5.14 33.91 12.93
CA LYS A 322 3.88 34.63 12.63
C LYS A 322 2.64 34.12 13.40
N PHE A 323 2.65 32.89 13.89
CA PHE A 323 1.50 32.28 14.55
C PHE A 323 1.62 32.43 16.09
N LYS A 324 0.64 33.07 16.73
CA LYS A 324 0.60 33.12 18.20
C LYS A 324 0.19 31.75 18.76
N VAL A 325 0.86 31.32 19.82
CA VAL A 325 0.49 30.12 20.59
C VAL A 325 -0.83 30.42 21.32
N SER A 326 -1.96 29.93 20.82
CA SER A 326 -3.24 29.96 21.55
C SER A 326 -3.83 28.54 21.66
N PRO A 327 -4.54 28.22 22.77
CA PRO A 327 -5.21 26.93 22.94
C PRO A 327 -6.23 26.59 21.85
N GLU A 328 -6.73 27.59 21.11
CA GLU A 328 -7.73 27.44 20.06
C GLU A 328 -7.15 26.87 18.74
N ASN A 329 -5.84 26.88 18.53
CA ASN A 329 -5.19 26.44 17.28
C ASN A 329 -4.95 24.93 17.17
N ARG A 330 -5.64 24.10 17.97
CA ARG A 330 -5.54 22.63 17.92
C ARG A 330 -5.95 22.01 16.57
N GLY A 331 -6.62 22.78 15.70
CA GLY A 331 -6.99 22.39 14.33
C GLY A 331 -5.89 22.58 13.27
N ALA A 332 -4.73 23.15 13.62
CA ALA A 332 -3.66 23.37 12.66
C ALA A 332 -3.03 22.04 12.18
N SER A 333 -2.62 22.00 10.90
CA SER A 333 -1.95 20.83 10.31
C SER A 333 -0.75 20.40 11.16
N PRO A 334 -0.33 19.12 11.15
CA PRO A 334 0.85 18.68 11.88
C PRO A 334 2.09 19.54 11.61
N GLY A 335 2.25 20.05 10.38
CA GLY A 335 3.31 21.00 10.02
C GLY A 335 3.17 22.35 10.73
N ALA A 336 1.97 22.93 10.79
CA ALA A 336 1.72 24.19 11.50
C ALA A 336 1.90 24.07 13.02
N ARG A 337 1.55 22.91 13.62
CA ARG A 337 1.88 22.62 15.03
C ARG A 337 3.39 22.50 15.23
N LYS A 338 4.10 21.82 14.34
CA LYS A 338 5.57 21.69 14.40
C LYS A 338 6.28 23.03 14.23
N SER A 339 5.76 23.94 13.42
CA SER A 339 6.27 25.30 13.33
C SER A 339 6.13 26.08 14.65
N LEU A 340 5.08 25.83 15.45
CA LEU A 340 4.84 26.54 16.73
C LEU A 340 5.70 26.04 17.89
N PHE A 341 5.96 24.73 17.99
CA PHE A 341 6.64 24.13 19.14
C PHE A 341 8.15 23.94 18.96
N GLY A 342 8.71 24.35 17.82
CA GLY A 342 10.10 24.08 17.46
C GLY A 342 10.34 22.60 17.15
N GLU A 343 11.61 22.26 16.92
CA GLU A 343 12.03 20.89 16.70
C GLU A 343 12.28 20.17 18.02
N TYR A 344 11.86 18.91 18.10
CA TYR A 344 12.04 18.07 19.28
C TYR A 344 12.16 16.61 18.85
N PHE A 345 12.67 15.74 19.71
CA PHE A 345 12.70 14.30 19.45
C PHE A 345 11.53 13.60 20.12
N VAL A 346 11.06 12.53 19.48
CA VAL A 346 10.16 11.58 20.11
C VAL A 346 10.75 10.19 20.08
N VAL A 347 10.54 9.43 21.17
CA VAL A 347 10.86 8.01 21.20
C VAL A 347 9.81 7.27 20.39
N GLN A 348 10.24 6.55 19.35
CA GLN A 348 9.39 5.66 18.55
C GLN A 348 9.98 4.27 18.48
N ARG A 349 9.12 3.28 18.21
CA ARG A 349 9.60 1.93 17.86
C ARG A 349 10.41 1.99 16.57
N ARG A 350 11.57 1.34 16.58
CA ARG A 350 12.53 1.33 15.49
C ARG A 350 11.97 0.69 14.22
N TYR A 351 11.10 -0.31 14.38
CA TYR A 351 10.57 -1.11 13.27
C TYR A 351 9.08 -0.88 13.03
N LYS A 352 8.65 -1.06 11.77
CA LYS A 352 7.24 -1.23 11.44
C LYS A 352 6.79 -2.63 11.87
N ILE A 353 5.75 -2.70 12.69
CA ILE A 353 5.25 -3.93 13.30
C ILE A 353 3.86 -4.25 12.77
N TYR A 354 3.61 -5.52 12.46
CA TYR A 354 2.32 -5.98 11.95
C TYR A 354 1.40 -6.36 13.09
N GLN A 355 0.44 -5.50 13.38
CA GLN A 355 -0.44 -5.62 14.55
C GLN A 355 -1.23 -6.94 14.57
N ASN A 356 -1.75 -7.39 13.41
CA ASN A 356 -2.49 -8.65 13.29
C ASN A 356 -1.64 -9.86 13.69
N LEU A 357 -0.38 -9.91 13.25
CA LEU A 357 0.56 -10.98 13.60
C LEU A 357 0.82 -11.02 15.11
N ILE A 358 1.05 -9.86 15.72
CA ILE A 358 1.28 -9.78 17.17
C ILE A 358 0.01 -10.17 17.95
N ALA A 359 -1.16 -9.76 17.50
CA ALA A 359 -2.42 -10.16 18.12
C ALA A 359 -2.62 -11.68 18.07
N ASP A 360 -2.30 -12.34 16.95
CA ASP A 360 -2.37 -13.80 16.83
C ASP A 360 -1.36 -14.52 17.71
N TYR A 361 -0.12 -14.02 17.75
CA TYR A 361 0.92 -14.56 18.62
C TYR A 361 0.52 -14.48 20.10
N LEU A 362 0.04 -13.33 20.55
CA LEU A 362 -0.42 -13.14 21.92
C LEU A 362 -1.65 -14.00 22.24
N ARG A 363 -2.62 -14.13 21.31
CA ARG A 363 -3.78 -15.01 21.49
C ARG A 363 -3.39 -16.47 21.64
N TYR A 364 -2.46 -16.96 20.83
CA TYR A 364 -1.95 -18.32 20.91
C TYR A 364 -1.39 -18.63 22.30
N TRP A 365 -0.49 -17.79 22.80
CA TRP A 365 0.13 -17.99 24.11
C TRP A 365 -0.85 -17.76 25.28
N LYS A 366 -1.77 -16.80 25.16
CA LYS A 366 -2.86 -16.61 26.13
C LYS A 366 -3.73 -17.85 26.26
N ASN A 367 -4.10 -18.45 25.13
CA ASN A 367 -4.91 -19.68 25.10
C ASN A 367 -4.12 -20.88 25.64
N LYS A 368 -2.84 -21.01 25.29
CA LYS A 368 -1.94 -22.05 25.82
C LYS A 368 -1.75 -21.94 27.34
N LYS A 369 -1.68 -20.72 27.88
CA LYS A 369 -1.62 -20.45 29.32
C LYS A 369 -2.97 -20.69 30.03
N GLY A 370 -4.08 -20.67 29.29
CA GLY A 370 -5.43 -20.83 29.85
C GLY A 370 -5.97 -19.59 30.58
N ILE A 371 -5.44 -18.39 30.29
CA ILE A 371 -5.84 -17.15 30.98
C ILE A 371 -6.87 -16.35 30.17
N THR A 372 -7.82 -15.73 30.85
CA THR A 372 -8.80 -14.81 30.26
C THR A 372 -8.25 -13.38 30.17
N ILE A 373 -8.83 -12.54 29.30
CA ILE A 373 -8.44 -11.13 29.20
C ILE A 373 -8.72 -10.39 30.51
N LYS A 374 -9.83 -10.69 31.20
CA LYS A 374 -10.20 -10.07 32.48
C LYS A 374 -9.17 -10.37 33.58
N GLU A 375 -8.68 -11.60 33.65
CA GLU A 375 -7.62 -11.97 34.59
C GLU A 375 -6.31 -11.25 34.25
N LEU A 376 -5.98 -11.15 32.96
CA LEU A 376 -4.79 -10.45 32.49
C LEU A 376 -4.82 -8.96 32.84
N ASP A 377 -5.95 -8.28 32.62
CA ASP A 377 -6.15 -6.88 33.03
C ASP A 377 -5.96 -6.70 34.54
N LYS A 378 -6.48 -7.64 35.35
CA LYS A 378 -6.31 -7.63 36.81
C LYS A 378 -4.84 -7.78 37.22
N ILE A 379 -4.08 -8.66 36.58
CA ILE A 379 -2.64 -8.86 36.86
C ILE A 379 -1.84 -7.63 36.45
N LEU A 380 -2.16 -7.02 35.31
CA LEU A 380 -1.44 -5.85 34.79
C LEU A 380 -1.81 -4.52 35.46
N GLY A 381 -2.90 -4.51 36.25
CA GLY A 381 -3.44 -3.32 36.90
C GLY A 381 -4.16 -2.37 35.92
N TYR A 382 -4.73 -2.89 34.83
CA TYR A 382 -5.40 -2.10 33.81
C TYR A 382 -6.93 -2.17 33.90
N LYS A 383 -7.58 -1.09 33.45
CA LYS A 383 -9.04 -1.02 33.30
C LYS A 383 -9.38 -1.16 31.81
N ASP A 384 -9.53 -2.40 31.35
CA ASP A 384 -9.93 -2.81 29.99
C ASP A 384 -8.91 -2.55 28.84
N THR A 385 -7.65 -2.23 29.18
CA THR A 385 -6.60 -1.88 28.20
C THR A 385 -6.04 -3.09 27.47
N ALA A 386 -5.81 -4.22 28.18
CA ALA A 386 -5.13 -5.38 27.60
C ALA A 386 -5.93 -5.95 26.43
N SER A 387 -7.27 -5.83 26.48
CA SER A 387 -8.17 -6.30 25.44
C SER A 387 -7.83 -5.81 24.03
N HIS A 388 -7.24 -4.61 23.88
CA HIS A 388 -6.87 -4.02 22.59
C HIS A 388 -5.69 -4.75 21.91
N TRP A 389 -4.78 -5.34 22.68
CA TRP A 389 -3.61 -6.03 22.11
C TRP A 389 -3.96 -7.35 21.45
N PHE A 390 -5.13 -7.89 21.77
CA PHE A 390 -5.63 -9.16 21.24
C PHE A 390 -6.69 -8.95 20.16
N ARG A 391 -6.85 -7.77 19.56
CA ARG A 391 -7.81 -7.55 18.45
C ARG A 391 -7.10 -7.46 17.12
N LYS A 392 -7.80 -7.72 16.01
CA LYS A 392 -7.29 -7.55 14.63
C LYS A 392 -8.05 -6.50 13.83
N ASP A 393 -9.04 -5.87 14.45
CA ASP A 393 -9.87 -4.88 13.79
C ASP A 393 -9.14 -3.53 13.75
N THR A 394 -9.18 -2.88 12.58
CA THR A 394 -8.83 -1.47 12.45
C THR A 394 -10.03 -0.64 12.91
N GLY A 395 -10.24 -0.57 14.23
CA GLY A 395 -11.43 0.06 14.78
C GLY A 395 -11.56 1.54 14.40
N HIS A 396 -12.81 2.01 14.27
CA HIS A 396 -13.13 3.41 14.08
C HIS A 396 -12.87 4.16 15.40
N TRP A 397 -12.05 5.22 15.37
CA TRP A 397 -11.77 6.11 16.51
C TRP A 397 -11.56 5.41 17.87
N GLY A 398 -10.36 4.88 18.11
CA GLY A 398 -9.94 4.39 19.44
C GLY A 398 -10.42 2.99 19.82
N LYS A 399 -11.13 2.26 18.93
CA LYS A 399 -11.66 0.91 19.21
C LYS A 399 -10.86 -0.25 18.60
N GLY A 400 -9.80 0.04 17.84
CA GLY A 400 -9.01 -0.96 17.12
C GLY A 400 -7.94 -1.65 17.95
N GLY A 401 -7.30 -2.64 17.31
CA GLY A 401 -6.12 -3.32 17.83
C GLY A 401 -4.94 -2.37 18.06
N SER A 402 -4.13 -2.62 19.09
CA SER A 402 -2.91 -1.86 19.39
C SER A 402 -1.73 -2.78 19.70
N ILE A 403 -0.53 -2.22 19.74
CA ILE A 403 0.71 -2.95 20.07
C ILE A 403 1.12 -2.60 21.51
N PRO A 404 1.37 -3.59 22.39
CA PRO A 404 1.83 -3.35 23.77
C PRO A 404 3.08 -2.47 23.83
N SER A 405 3.20 -1.60 24.83
CA SER A 405 4.46 -0.85 25.05
C SER A 405 5.63 -1.82 25.29
N PRO A 406 6.89 -1.39 25.15
CA PRO A 406 8.04 -2.23 25.47
C PRO A 406 7.97 -2.86 26.87
N GLU A 407 7.56 -2.10 27.89
CA GLU A 407 7.43 -2.59 29.26
C GLU A 407 6.29 -3.59 29.41
N ASP A 408 5.15 -3.32 28.77
CA ASP A 408 4.02 -4.23 28.80
C ASP A 408 4.28 -5.52 28.01
N TRP A 409 5.10 -5.46 26.95
CA TRP A 409 5.53 -6.65 26.23
C TRP A 409 6.27 -7.64 27.14
N TYR A 410 7.23 -7.16 27.95
CA TYR A 410 7.95 -8.03 28.89
C TYR A 410 7.06 -8.53 30.04
N LYS A 411 6.13 -7.71 30.54
CA LYS A 411 5.13 -8.19 31.52
C LYS A 411 4.24 -9.29 30.94
N LEU A 412 3.78 -9.12 29.71
CA LEU A 412 3.03 -10.16 29.00
C LEU A 412 3.88 -11.40 28.82
N LYS A 413 5.17 -11.26 28.51
CA LYS A 413 6.10 -12.38 28.38
C LYS A 413 6.23 -13.18 29.66
N GLU A 414 6.38 -12.51 30.81
CA GLU A 414 6.44 -13.17 32.12
C GLU A 414 5.12 -13.90 32.45
N ILE A 415 3.97 -13.26 32.20
CA ILE A 415 2.65 -13.81 32.54
C ILE A 415 2.30 -15.00 31.62
N LEU A 416 2.47 -14.83 30.31
CA LEU A 416 2.07 -15.80 29.29
C LEU A 416 3.17 -16.84 28.98
N ASN A 417 4.41 -16.58 29.40
CA ASN A 417 5.59 -17.43 29.22
C ASN A 417 5.87 -17.78 27.74
N PHE A 418 5.92 -16.77 26.89
CA PHE A 418 6.21 -16.92 25.46
C PHE A 418 7.68 -16.68 25.11
N ASP A 419 8.11 -17.13 23.92
CA ASP A 419 9.50 -17.08 23.48
C ASP A 419 10.00 -15.64 23.16
N ASN A 420 11.28 -15.48 22.86
CA ASN A 420 11.90 -14.17 22.58
C ASN A 420 11.82 -13.70 21.12
N ARG A 421 11.08 -14.39 20.25
CA ARG A 421 11.06 -14.20 18.78
C ARG A 421 10.79 -12.76 18.37
N TYR A 422 9.90 -12.07 19.09
CA TYR A 422 9.46 -10.71 18.75
C TYR A 422 9.95 -9.63 19.70
N ASP A 423 10.77 -9.97 20.71
CA ASP A 423 11.24 -9.02 21.73
C ASP A 423 11.89 -7.80 21.07
N ARG A 424 12.98 -8.01 20.33
CA ARG A 424 13.69 -6.92 19.64
C ARG A 424 12.79 -6.14 18.67
N TRP A 425 11.92 -6.84 17.94
CA TRP A 425 11.05 -6.22 16.94
C TRP A 425 10.04 -5.25 17.57
N ILE A 426 9.54 -5.58 18.75
CA ILE A 426 8.51 -4.81 19.46
C ILE A 426 9.12 -3.75 20.39
N THR A 427 10.25 -4.05 21.01
CA THR A 427 10.79 -3.26 22.11
C THR A 427 11.93 -2.33 21.72
N GLU A 428 12.63 -2.56 20.60
CA GLU A 428 13.67 -1.63 20.15
C GLU A 428 13.05 -0.28 19.74
N THR A 429 13.63 0.78 20.29
CA THR A 429 13.24 2.17 20.06
C THR A 429 14.40 2.99 19.51
N HIS A 430 14.05 4.14 18.94
CA HIS A 430 14.99 5.16 18.51
C HIS A 430 14.39 6.56 18.70
N LEU A 431 15.23 7.57 18.56
CA LEU A 431 14.81 8.95 18.49
C LEU A 431 14.48 9.35 17.05
N VAL A 432 13.31 9.96 16.87
CA VAL A 432 12.86 10.54 15.60
C VAL A 432 12.69 12.04 15.77
N LEU A 433 13.47 12.82 15.03
CA LEU A 433 13.34 14.28 15.02
C LEU A 433 11.98 14.68 14.43
N GLN A 434 11.18 15.40 15.20
CA GLN A 434 9.93 16.03 14.78
C GLN A 434 10.21 17.41 14.21
N THR A 435 10.37 17.48 12.90
CA THR A 435 10.54 18.73 12.15
C THR A 435 9.69 18.72 10.87
N VAL A 436 9.64 19.85 10.17
CA VAL A 436 9.05 19.99 8.83
C VAL A 436 10.10 19.59 7.82
N LYS A 437 10.25 18.28 7.60
CA LYS A 437 11.17 17.73 6.60
C LYS A 437 10.42 17.25 5.37
N ALA A 438 11.09 17.37 4.22
CA ALA A 438 10.74 16.57 3.06
C ALA A 438 10.87 15.08 3.42
N HIS A 439 9.94 14.25 2.94
CA HIS A 439 10.10 12.80 3.08
C HIS A 439 11.34 12.35 2.29
N PRO A 440 12.17 11.43 2.80
CA PRO A 440 13.45 11.09 2.17
C PRO A 440 13.33 10.56 0.74
N LYS A 441 12.24 9.83 0.47
CA LYS A 441 11.91 9.35 -0.89
C LYS A 441 11.23 10.40 -1.79
N GLY A 442 11.07 11.63 -1.34
CA GLY A 442 10.48 12.74 -2.08
C GLY A 442 9.02 13.07 -1.73
N LYS A 443 8.46 14.05 -2.44
CA LYS A 443 7.12 14.57 -2.19
C LYS A 443 6.05 13.57 -2.64
N ASN A 444 4.94 13.51 -1.90
CA ASN A 444 3.72 12.89 -2.42
C ASN A 444 3.37 13.54 -3.79
N PRO A 445 3.13 12.76 -4.85
CA PRO A 445 2.90 13.29 -6.19
C PRO A 445 1.63 14.15 -6.30
N GLY A 446 0.74 14.08 -5.31
CA GLY A 446 -0.58 14.69 -5.39
C GLY A 446 -1.51 13.89 -6.30
N ASP A 447 -2.71 14.43 -6.51
CA ASP A 447 -3.78 13.82 -7.27
C ASP A 447 -3.95 14.43 -8.67
N VAL A 448 -3.05 15.30 -9.12
CA VAL A 448 -3.01 15.81 -10.50
C VAL A 448 -1.74 15.29 -11.18
N TRP A 449 -1.91 14.40 -12.15
CA TRP A 449 -0.82 13.75 -12.87
C TRP A 449 -0.72 14.27 -14.29
N THR A 450 0.36 14.99 -14.57
CA THR A 450 0.68 15.48 -15.93
C THR A 450 1.38 14.37 -16.71
N ILE A 451 0.66 13.74 -17.66
CA ILE A 451 1.18 12.64 -18.49
C ILE A 451 0.75 12.88 -19.94
N LYS A 452 1.72 12.84 -20.86
CA LYS A 452 1.47 13.03 -22.30
C LYS A 452 0.75 11.82 -22.89
N LEU A 453 -0.12 12.07 -23.86
CA LEU A 453 -0.62 11.05 -24.77
C LEU A 453 0.55 10.49 -25.59
N GLN A 454 0.56 9.17 -25.80
CA GLN A 454 1.54 8.47 -26.61
C GLN A 454 0.87 7.95 -27.88
N PRO A 455 1.34 8.32 -29.09
CA PRO A 455 0.86 7.71 -30.32
C PRO A 455 1.32 6.26 -30.38
N PHE A 456 0.48 5.38 -30.91
CA PHE A 456 0.85 3.99 -31.18
C PHE A 456 0.42 3.64 -32.60
N THR A 457 1.36 3.23 -33.44
CA THR A 457 1.15 3.07 -34.88
C THR A 457 0.32 1.84 -35.25
N GLU A 458 0.42 0.77 -34.45
CA GLU A 458 -0.29 -0.49 -34.71
C GLU A 458 -1.74 -0.51 -34.19
N ALA A 459 -2.15 0.50 -33.42
CA ALA A 459 -3.55 0.73 -33.08
C ALA A 459 -3.98 2.08 -33.65
N HIS A 460 -5.09 2.13 -34.40
CA HIS A 460 -5.63 3.37 -34.95
C HIS A 460 -6.23 4.32 -33.88
N PHE A 461 -5.75 4.27 -32.64
CA PHE A 461 -6.28 5.01 -31.50
C PHE A 461 -5.25 5.28 -30.41
N ALA A 462 -5.57 6.27 -29.55
CA ALA A 462 -4.77 6.60 -28.39
C ALA A 462 -4.78 5.41 -27.42
N VAL A 463 -3.64 4.74 -27.33
CA VAL A 463 -3.41 3.66 -26.39
C VAL A 463 -3.29 4.24 -24.98
N PHE A 464 -3.77 3.47 -24.00
CA PHE A 464 -3.63 3.80 -22.58
C PHE A 464 -2.14 4.08 -22.28
N PRO A 465 -1.74 5.28 -21.80
CA PRO A 465 -0.32 5.62 -21.67
C PRO A 465 0.41 4.73 -20.67
N GLU A 466 1.60 4.24 -21.03
CA GLU A 466 2.34 3.29 -20.20
C GLU A 466 2.71 3.88 -18.84
N GLU A 467 3.09 5.16 -18.80
CA GLU A 467 3.46 5.86 -17.55
C GLU A 467 2.28 5.97 -16.59
N LEU A 468 1.06 6.14 -17.11
CA LEU A 468 -0.12 6.20 -16.27
C LEU A 468 -0.40 4.86 -15.60
N VAL A 469 -0.35 3.79 -16.40
CA VAL A 469 -0.48 2.42 -15.92
C VAL A 469 0.62 2.07 -14.93
N ARG A 470 1.86 2.47 -15.21
CA ARG A 470 3.04 2.25 -14.37
C ARG A 470 2.83 2.82 -12.97
N LYS A 471 2.38 4.07 -12.85
CA LYS A 471 2.11 4.71 -11.56
C LYS A 471 1.04 3.96 -10.76
N CYS A 472 -0.04 3.55 -11.41
CA CYS A 472 -1.11 2.80 -10.77
C CYS A 472 -0.64 1.41 -10.29
N ILE A 473 0.14 0.67 -11.10
CA ILE A 473 0.66 -0.65 -10.71
C ILE A 473 1.69 -0.53 -9.57
N LEU A 474 2.61 0.44 -9.64
CA LEU A 474 3.59 0.68 -8.57
C LEU A 474 2.90 1.00 -7.24
N ALA A 475 1.87 1.85 -7.28
CA ALA A 475 1.14 2.24 -6.09
C ALA A 475 0.22 1.13 -5.57
N GLY A 476 -0.52 0.44 -6.44
CA GLY A 476 -1.63 -0.43 -6.02
C GLY A 476 -1.42 -1.93 -6.17
N CYS A 477 -0.31 -2.38 -6.75
CA CYS A 477 -0.01 -3.81 -6.88
C CYS A 477 1.28 -4.19 -6.12
N PRO A 478 1.21 -5.16 -5.19
CA PRO A 478 2.41 -5.72 -4.56
C PRO A 478 3.37 -6.31 -5.60
N GLU A 479 4.64 -6.40 -5.23
CA GLU A 479 5.64 -7.10 -6.03
C GLU A 479 5.21 -8.55 -6.25
N LYS A 480 5.37 -9.06 -7.48
CA LYS A 480 4.90 -10.41 -7.88
C LYS A 480 3.38 -10.62 -7.77
N GLY A 481 2.60 -9.56 -7.54
CA GLY A 481 1.14 -9.61 -7.56
C GLY A 481 0.58 -9.81 -8.97
N ILE A 482 -0.74 -9.99 -9.05
CA ILE A 482 -1.50 -10.20 -10.28
C ILE A 482 -2.30 -8.95 -10.62
N VAL A 483 -2.07 -8.40 -11.81
CA VAL A 483 -2.80 -7.25 -12.38
C VAL A 483 -3.87 -7.73 -13.36
N LEU A 484 -5.12 -7.29 -13.17
CA LEU A 484 -6.22 -7.58 -14.08
C LEU A 484 -6.56 -6.35 -14.95
N ASP A 485 -6.71 -6.59 -16.25
CA ASP A 485 -7.35 -5.67 -17.18
C ASP A 485 -8.55 -6.36 -17.86
N PRO A 486 -9.79 -6.05 -17.47
CA PRO A 486 -11.00 -6.59 -18.10
C PRO A 486 -11.25 -6.07 -19.52
N PHE A 487 -10.52 -5.06 -19.97
CA PHE A 487 -10.67 -4.43 -21.29
C PHE A 487 -9.29 -4.16 -21.90
N ALA A 488 -8.53 -5.23 -22.12
CA ALA A 488 -7.08 -5.15 -22.35
C ALA A 488 -6.68 -4.36 -23.60
N GLY A 489 -7.50 -4.34 -24.65
CA GLY A 489 -7.24 -3.63 -25.90
C GLY A 489 -5.87 -3.99 -26.46
N SER A 490 -5.00 -3.00 -26.66
CA SER A 490 -3.64 -3.23 -27.14
C SER A 490 -2.69 -3.90 -26.12
N GLY A 491 -3.12 -4.20 -24.90
CA GLY A 491 -2.32 -4.91 -23.90
C GLY A 491 -1.29 -4.05 -23.16
N THR A 492 -1.51 -2.74 -23.02
CA THR A 492 -0.59 -1.89 -22.25
C THR A 492 -0.43 -2.40 -20.82
N THR A 493 -1.53 -2.77 -20.17
CA THR A 493 -1.51 -3.26 -18.79
C THR A 493 -0.60 -4.46 -18.62
N GLY A 494 -0.71 -5.47 -19.50
CA GLY A 494 0.15 -6.65 -19.43
C GLY A 494 1.61 -6.35 -19.69
N LYS A 495 1.91 -5.47 -20.66
CA LYS A 495 3.28 -5.03 -20.97
C LYS A 495 3.92 -4.32 -19.77
N VAL A 496 3.20 -3.40 -19.14
CA VAL A 496 3.72 -2.66 -17.97
C VAL A 496 3.80 -3.55 -16.73
N ALA A 497 2.84 -4.45 -16.52
CA ALA A 497 2.91 -5.44 -15.44
C ALA A 497 4.17 -6.32 -15.59
N GLU A 498 4.45 -6.83 -16.79
CA GLU A 498 5.66 -7.59 -17.11
C GLU A 498 6.94 -6.77 -16.86
N ASP A 499 7.02 -5.54 -17.36
CA ASP A 499 8.17 -4.64 -17.15
C ASP A 499 8.46 -4.38 -15.66
N LEU A 500 7.43 -4.48 -14.81
CA LEU A 500 7.50 -4.31 -13.37
C LEU A 500 7.65 -5.65 -12.62
N GLY A 501 7.70 -6.80 -13.29
CA GLY A 501 7.80 -8.11 -12.66
C GLY A 501 6.53 -8.55 -11.91
N ARG A 502 5.35 -8.12 -12.39
CA ARG A 502 4.03 -8.59 -11.94
C ARG A 502 3.45 -9.57 -12.97
N SER A 503 2.58 -10.45 -12.50
CA SER A 503 1.75 -11.29 -13.37
C SER A 503 0.57 -10.47 -13.91
N SER A 504 0.00 -10.88 -15.04
CA SER A 504 -1.20 -10.21 -15.56
C SER A 504 -2.25 -11.16 -16.11
N ILE A 505 -3.52 -10.75 -15.95
CA ILE A 505 -4.69 -11.37 -16.58
C ILE A 505 -5.30 -10.31 -17.49
N LEU A 506 -5.35 -10.61 -18.79
CA LEU A 506 -5.88 -9.71 -19.81
C LEU A 506 -7.14 -10.33 -20.41
N ILE A 507 -8.24 -9.59 -20.43
CA ILE A 507 -9.48 -9.99 -21.09
C ILE A 507 -9.68 -9.10 -22.29
N GLU A 508 -9.85 -9.72 -23.46
CA GLU A 508 -10.09 -9.01 -24.70
C GLU A 508 -11.10 -9.75 -25.56
N LEU A 509 -12.03 -9.01 -26.14
CA LEU A 509 -13.15 -9.54 -26.90
C LEU A 509 -12.76 -9.81 -28.36
N VAL A 510 -11.96 -8.91 -28.94
CA VAL A 510 -11.71 -8.85 -30.38
C VAL A 510 -10.35 -9.49 -30.72
N PRO A 511 -10.34 -10.60 -31.50
CA PRO A 511 -9.12 -11.37 -31.79
C PRO A 511 -7.96 -10.57 -32.39
N GLU A 512 -8.24 -9.51 -33.15
CA GLU A 512 -7.24 -8.65 -33.78
C GLU A 512 -6.34 -7.98 -32.74
N PHE A 513 -6.90 -7.58 -31.59
CA PHE A 513 -6.13 -7.01 -30.49
C PHE A 513 -5.18 -8.02 -29.87
N ILE A 514 -5.52 -9.31 -29.86
CA ILE A 514 -4.67 -10.37 -29.34
C ILE A 514 -3.33 -10.43 -30.08
N ASN A 515 -3.34 -10.18 -31.41
CA ASN A 515 -2.11 -10.10 -32.19
C ASN A 515 -1.21 -8.93 -31.78
N ILE A 516 -1.81 -7.80 -31.38
CA ILE A 516 -1.08 -6.65 -30.83
C ILE A 516 -0.50 -6.98 -29.45
N ILE A 517 -1.30 -7.63 -28.59
CA ILE A 517 -0.83 -8.08 -27.26
C ILE A 517 0.36 -9.04 -27.41
N LYS A 518 0.28 -10.02 -28.34
CA LYS A 518 1.36 -10.98 -28.64
C LYS A 518 2.68 -10.31 -29.02
N LYS A 519 2.64 -9.14 -29.67
CA LYS A 519 3.86 -8.37 -30.02
C LYS A 519 4.44 -7.58 -28.86
N ARG A 520 3.58 -7.17 -27.91
CA ARG A 520 3.95 -6.24 -26.82
C ARG A 520 4.35 -6.95 -25.54
N VAL A 521 3.70 -8.07 -25.21
CA VAL A 521 3.95 -8.85 -24.00
C VAL A 521 4.82 -10.05 -24.34
N LYS A 522 6.00 -10.14 -23.74
CA LYS A 522 7.03 -11.12 -24.14
C LYS A 522 6.75 -12.51 -23.56
N ASN A 523 6.28 -12.59 -22.31
CA ASN A 523 6.07 -13.83 -21.57
C ASN A 523 4.58 -14.14 -21.44
N ILE A 524 3.90 -14.37 -22.57
CA ILE A 524 2.55 -14.93 -22.58
C ILE A 524 2.65 -16.44 -22.35
N GLU A 525 2.01 -16.93 -21.29
CA GLU A 525 2.06 -18.35 -20.93
C GLU A 525 0.86 -19.14 -21.48
N GLN A 526 -0.30 -18.50 -21.56
CA GLN A 526 -1.51 -19.12 -22.08
C GLN A 526 -2.46 -18.13 -22.75
N ILE A 527 -3.18 -18.63 -23.75
CA ILE A 527 -4.28 -17.93 -24.42
C ILE A 527 -5.49 -18.85 -24.40
N ILE A 528 -6.55 -18.39 -23.75
CA ILE A 528 -7.75 -19.17 -23.46
C ILE A 528 -8.94 -18.54 -24.17
N TYR A 529 -9.58 -19.30 -25.06
CA TYR A 529 -10.76 -18.84 -25.78
C TYR A 529 -12.03 -19.25 -25.03
N VAL A 530 -12.84 -18.26 -24.66
CA VAL A 530 -14.08 -18.44 -23.88
C VAL A 530 -15.28 -18.19 -24.78
N LYS A 531 -16.14 -19.21 -24.92
CA LYS A 531 -17.30 -19.18 -25.84
C LYS A 531 -18.56 -18.57 -25.23
#